data_AF-A0A3S8NWL0-F1
#
_entry.id   AF-A0A3S8NWL0-F1
#
_cell.length_a   1.000
_cell.length_b   1.000
_cell.length_c   1.000
_cell.angle_alpha   90.00
_cell.angle_beta   90.00
_cell.angle_gamma   90.00
#
_symmetry.space_group_name_H-M   'P 1'
#
loop_
_entity.id
_entity.type
_entity.pdbx_description
1 polymer ?
#
loop_
_entity_poly.entity_id
_entity_poly.type
_entity_poly.pdbx_seq_one_letter_code
_entity_poly.pdbx_strand_id
1 'polypeptide(L)'
;AVKQVKKCSKNSLASRQSFWAELNVAHLDHNNVVRVVAASTCAPASQDSLGTIIMEYVGNSTLHHVIYGNDCKTAKKDDGPGCGHVSLSITEALGYSCDIAAGLIFLHSHLIVHLDLKPANVFITEQNVCK
;
A
#
# COMPACT_ATOMS: atom_id res chain seq x y z
N ALA A 1 4.52 -9.47 2.71
CA ALA A 1 5.59 -8.46 2.71
C ALA A 1 6.06 -8.17 4.15
N VAL A 2 7.27 -7.63 4.33
CA VAL A 2 7.83 -7.28 5.64
C VAL A 2 8.16 -5.81 5.70
N LYS A 3 7.66 -5.11 6.72
CA LYS A 3 7.92 -3.68 6.98
C LYS A 3 8.66 -3.54 8.30
N GLN A 4 9.86 -2.97 8.26
CA GLN A 4 10.62 -2.61 9.45
C GLN A 4 10.35 -1.13 9.77
N VAL A 5 9.83 -0.86 10.96
CA VAL A 5 9.54 0.51 11.39
C VAL A 5 10.76 1.06 12.11
N LYS A 6 11.41 2.07 11.52
CA LYS A 6 12.61 2.67 12.10
C LYS A 6 12.31 3.37 13.42
N LYS A 7 13.24 3.28 14.35
CA LYS A 7 13.19 4.05 15.59
C LYS A 7 13.59 5.50 15.29
N CYS A 8 12.78 6.48 15.71
CA CYS A 8 13.13 7.90 15.57
C CYS A 8 13.58 8.43 16.93
N SER A 9 14.87 8.75 17.09
CA SER A 9 15.40 9.31 18.35
C SER A 9 14.90 10.74 18.62
N LYS A 10 14.65 11.53 17.56
CA LYS A 10 14.14 12.91 17.67
C LYS A 10 12.67 12.96 18.12
N ASN A 11 11.87 11.95 17.79
CA ASN A 11 10.47 11.86 18.20
C ASN A 11 10.05 10.40 18.38
N SER A 12 10.48 9.81 19.51
CA SER A 12 10.24 8.41 19.82
C SER A 12 8.76 8.09 20.01
N LEU A 13 8.01 9.02 20.62
CA LEU A 13 6.57 8.88 20.82
C LEU A 13 5.82 8.79 19.48
N ALA A 14 6.12 9.65 18.52
CA ALA A 14 5.48 9.60 17.21
C ALA A 14 5.80 8.29 16.47
N SER A 15 7.05 7.82 16.52
CA SER A 15 7.40 6.53 15.89
C SER A 15 6.63 5.35 16.50
N ARG A 16 6.43 5.38 17.83
CA ARG A 16 5.68 4.36 18.55
C ARG A 16 4.19 4.42 18.25
N GLN A 17 3.62 5.61 18.22
CA GLN A 17 2.23 5.82 17.83
C GLN A 17 1.98 5.36 16.40
N SER A 18 2.87 5.69 15.46
CA SER A 18 2.78 5.23 14.07
C SER A 18 2.79 3.71 13.96
N PHE A 19 3.69 3.04 14.69
CA PHE A 19 3.74 1.57 14.71
C PHE A 19 2.44 0.96 15.22
N TRP A 20 1.91 1.45 16.34
CA TRP A 20 0.66 0.95 16.90
C TRP A 20 -0.56 1.27 16.02
N ALA A 21 -0.57 2.43 15.38
CA ALA A 21 -1.66 2.81 14.47
C ALA A 21 -1.80 1.84 13.29
N GLU A 22 -0.68 1.33 12.76
CA GLU A 22 -0.72 0.30 11.71
C GLU A 22 -1.28 -1.05 12.19
N LEU A 23 -1.21 -1.34 13.48
CA LEU A 23 -1.75 -2.57 14.06
C LEU A 23 -3.24 -2.49 14.40
N ASN A 24 -3.88 -1.32 14.25
CA ASN A 24 -5.33 -1.19 14.46
C ASN A 24 -6.13 -2.11 13.52
N VAL A 25 -5.58 -2.45 12.35
CA VAL A 25 -6.20 -3.36 11.37
C VAL A 25 -5.79 -4.83 11.55
N ALA A 26 -5.01 -5.17 12.58
CA ALA A 26 -4.38 -6.49 12.69
C ALA A 26 -5.34 -7.68 12.83
N HIS A 27 -6.58 -7.42 13.25
CA HIS A 27 -7.62 -8.43 13.43
C HIS A 27 -8.63 -8.45 12.28
N LEU A 28 -8.39 -7.65 11.23
CA LEU A 28 -9.30 -7.49 10.11
C LEU A 28 -8.90 -8.36 8.93
N ASP A 29 -9.91 -8.81 8.18
CA ASP A 29 -9.74 -9.57 6.94
C ASP A 29 -10.77 -9.10 5.90
N HIS A 30 -10.29 -8.56 4.78
CA HIS A 30 -11.13 -8.04 3.70
C HIS A 30 -10.39 -8.08 2.37
N ASN A 31 -11.14 -8.25 1.28
CA ASN A 31 -10.57 -8.37 -0.06
C ASN A 31 -9.83 -7.11 -0.54
N ASN A 32 -10.20 -5.94 -0.03
CA ASN A 32 -9.62 -4.64 -0.39
C ASN A 32 -8.91 -3.94 0.77
N VAL A 33 -8.42 -4.70 1.76
CA VAL A 33 -7.53 -4.19 2.82
C VAL A 33 -6.38 -5.17 2.97
N VAL A 34 -5.14 -4.66 2.98
CA VAL A 34 -3.96 -5.50 3.16
C VAL A 34 -3.97 -6.17 4.53
N ARG A 35 -4.03 -7.50 4.54
CA ARG A 35 -4.06 -8.29 5.78
C ARG A 35 -2.71 -8.24 6.50
N VAL A 36 -2.73 -7.83 7.76
CA VAL A 36 -1.59 -7.98 8.68
C VAL A 36 -1.59 -9.41 9.22
N VAL A 37 -0.45 -10.10 9.09
CA VAL A 37 -0.29 -11.51 9.49
C VAL A 37 0.30 -11.60 10.90
N ALA A 38 1.30 -10.77 11.20
CA ALA A 38 1.95 -10.76 12.50
C ALA A 38 2.69 -9.44 12.71
N ALA A 39 3.00 -9.12 13.97
CA ALA A 39 3.88 -8.00 14.31
C ALA A 39 4.75 -8.34 15.52
N SER A 40 5.91 -7.71 15.61
CA SER A 40 6.83 -7.88 16.73
C SER A 40 7.53 -6.56 17.05
N THR A 41 7.63 -6.24 18.33
CA THR A 41 8.46 -5.14 18.84
C THR A 41 9.87 -5.59 19.23
N CYS A 42 10.18 -6.88 19.04
CA CYS A 42 11.52 -7.41 19.29
C CYS A 42 12.41 -7.15 18.08
N ALA A 43 13.24 -6.10 18.15
CA ALA A 43 14.33 -5.87 17.21
C ALA A 43 15.64 -6.46 17.78
N PRO A 44 16.44 -7.20 16.99
CA PRO A 44 17.79 -7.58 17.38
C PRO A 44 18.61 -6.33 17.76
N ALA A 45 19.48 -6.42 18.76
CA ALA A 45 20.26 -5.29 19.27
C ALA A 45 21.11 -4.56 18.22
N SER A 46 21.35 -5.19 17.05
CA SER A 46 22.08 -4.63 15.91
C SER A 46 21.22 -3.79 14.94
N GLN A 47 19.89 -3.74 15.12
CA GLN A 47 18.96 -3.09 14.20
C GLN A 47 18.30 -1.89 14.87
N ASP A 48 18.40 -0.69 14.26
CA ASP A 48 17.72 0.53 14.72
C ASP A 48 16.24 0.55 14.31
N SER A 49 15.53 -0.50 14.71
CA SER A 49 14.11 -0.73 14.42
C SER A 49 13.30 -0.71 15.71
N LEU A 50 12.14 -0.07 15.66
CA LEU A 50 11.12 -0.11 16.69
C LEU A 50 10.38 -1.46 16.67
N GLY A 51 10.22 -2.05 15.50
CA GLY A 51 9.46 -3.27 15.32
C GLY A 51 9.31 -3.69 13.86
N THR A 52 8.77 -4.88 13.67
CA THR A 52 8.53 -5.49 12.36
C THR A 52 7.05 -5.81 12.22
N ILE A 53 6.46 -5.47 11.07
CA ILE A 53 5.11 -5.86 10.67
C ILE A 53 5.24 -6.81 9.48
N ILE A 54 4.61 -7.97 9.61
CA ILE A 54 4.47 -8.97 8.55
C ILE A 54 3.04 -8.88 8.05
N MET A 55 2.89 -8.66 6.76
CA MET A 55 1.60 -8.54 6.08
C MET A 55 1.54 -9.48 4.88
N GLU A 56 0.37 -9.66 4.30
CA GLU A 56 0.27 -10.36 3.02
C GLU A 56 1.12 -9.66 1.95
N TYR A 57 1.47 -10.39 0.90
CA TYR A 57 2.14 -9.81 -0.25
C TYR A 57 1.10 -9.64 -1.36
N VAL A 58 0.80 -8.39 -1.70
CA VAL A 58 -0.25 -8.04 -2.67
C VAL A 58 0.29 -7.98 -4.09
N GLY A 59 1.49 -7.42 -4.27
CA GLY A 59 2.16 -7.24 -5.55
C GLY A 59 3.26 -6.19 -5.49
N ASN A 60 3.95 -5.98 -6.60
CA ASN A 60 5.01 -4.95 -6.73
C ASN A 60 4.50 -3.62 -7.29
N SER A 61 3.24 -3.55 -7.72
CA SER A 61 2.66 -2.34 -8.30
C SER A 61 1.72 -1.66 -7.32
N THR A 62 1.65 -0.34 -7.44
CA THR A 62 0.71 0.51 -6.71
C THR A 62 -0.02 1.39 -7.70
N LEU A 63 -1.15 1.97 -7.28
CA LEU A 63 -1.89 2.90 -8.12
C LEU A 63 -1.02 4.11 -8.53
N HIS A 64 -0.04 4.50 -7.71
CA HIS A 64 0.96 5.50 -8.08
C HIS A 64 1.75 5.10 -9.34
N HIS A 65 2.21 3.85 -9.44
CA HIS A 65 2.91 3.36 -10.63
C HIS A 65 1.99 3.34 -11.86
N VAL A 66 0.71 3.03 -11.70
CA VAL A 66 -0.24 3.02 -12.82
C VAL A 66 -0.58 4.43 -13.31
N ILE A 67 -0.72 5.40 -12.41
CA ILE A 67 -1.05 6.78 -12.78
C ILE A 67 0.17 7.55 -13.30
N TYR A 68 1.34 7.34 -12.70
CA TYR A 68 2.54 8.18 -12.94
C TYR A 68 3.74 7.43 -13.50
N GLY A 69 3.79 6.09 -13.43
CA GLY A 69 4.98 5.28 -13.67
C GLY A 69 5.33 5.03 -15.14
N ASN A 70 4.75 5.78 -16.09
CA ASN A 70 5.05 5.60 -17.51
C ASN A 70 6.31 6.33 -18.02
N ASP A 71 7.13 6.88 -17.12
CA ASP A 71 8.44 7.42 -17.47
C ASP A 71 9.51 6.32 -17.41
N CYS A 72 9.70 5.65 -18.55
CA CYS A 72 10.79 4.70 -18.91
C CYS A 72 10.87 3.38 -18.10
N LYS A 73 10.64 2.20 -18.70
CA LYS A 73 11.64 1.44 -19.48
C LYS A 73 10.98 0.21 -20.15
N THR A 74 10.53 0.38 -21.38
CA THR A 74 10.81 -0.49 -22.55
C THR A 74 10.04 0.09 -23.74
N ALA A 75 10.37 1.33 -24.10
CA ALA A 75 10.27 1.69 -25.49
C ALA A 75 11.31 0.83 -26.22
N LYS A 76 10.88 -0.36 -26.68
CA LYS A 76 11.45 -0.86 -27.93
C LYS A 76 11.23 0.28 -28.92
N LYS A 77 12.32 0.88 -29.38
CA LYS A 77 12.30 1.72 -30.57
C LYS A 77 11.73 0.85 -31.68
N ASP A 78 10.46 1.05 -31.98
CA ASP A 78 9.90 0.63 -33.25
C ASP A 78 9.24 1.88 -33.83
N ASP A 79 9.67 2.22 -35.04
CA ASP A 79 9.54 3.52 -35.68
C ASP A 79 8.09 3.78 -36.16
N GLY A 80 7.16 4.01 -35.23
CA GLY A 80 5.77 4.37 -35.52
C GLY A 80 5.29 5.60 -34.73
N PRO A 81 4.48 6.50 -35.33
CA PRO A 81 3.99 7.70 -34.66
C PRO A 81 2.81 7.33 -33.75
N GLY A 82 3.08 7.00 -32.50
CA GLY A 82 2.01 6.72 -31.54
C GLY A 82 2.42 6.03 -30.26
N CYS A 83 3.50 6.45 -29.59
CA CYS A 83 3.73 6.03 -28.20
C CYS A 83 2.83 6.84 -27.25
N GLY A 84 1.53 6.56 -27.32
CA GLY A 84 0.54 7.14 -26.43
C GLY A 84 0.83 6.75 -24.99
N HIS A 85 0.82 7.75 -24.10
CA HIS A 85 0.66 7.58 -22.67
C HIS A 85 -0.45 6.53 -22.41
N VAL A 86 -0.12 5.38 -21.83
CA VAL A 86 -1.14 4.41 -21.40
C VAL A 86 -1.79 5.00 -20.15
N SER A 87 -2.71 5.94 -20.38
CA SER A 87 -3.56 6.49 -19.33
C SER A 87 -4.46 5.38 -18.80
N LEU A 88 -4.69 5.41 -17.49
CA LEU A 88 -5.73 4.62 -16.83
C LEU A 88 -7.05 4.75 -17.62
N SER A 89 -7.61 3.63 -18.08
CA SER A 89 -8.90 3.65 -18.77
C SER A 89 -10.03 4.02 -17.79
N ILE A 90 -11.15 4.53 -18.31
CA ILE A 90 -12.32 4.84 -17.46
C ILE A 90 -12.82 3.61 -16.72
N THR A 91 -12.75 2.44 -17.34
CA THR A 91 -13.18 1.16 -16.75
C THR A 91 -12.29 0.79 -15.57
N GLU A 92 -10.97 0.90 -15.71
CA GLU A 92 -10.02 0.65 -14.61
C GLU A 92 -10.19 1.68 -13.49
N ALA A 93 -10.36 2.96 -13.83
CA ALA A 93 -10.59 4.01 -12.85
C ALA A 93 -11.82 3.73 -11.99
N LEU A 94 -12.93 3.32 -12.62
CA LEU A 94 -14.16 2.94 -11.91
C LEU A 94 -13.95 1.67 -11.08
N GLY A 95 -13.27 0.65 -11.62
CA GLY A 95 -12.96 -0.58 -10.90
C GLY A 95 -12.16 -0.33 -9.62
N TYR A 96 -11.04 0.39 -9.74
CA TYR A 96 -10.20 0.75 -8.59
C TYR A 96 -10.93 1.65 -7.60
N SER A 97 -11.77 2.57 -8.08
CA SER A 97 -12.59 3.42 -7.21
C SER A 97 -13.57 2.58 -6.38
N CYS A 98 -14.21 1.57 -6.98
CA CYS A 98 -15.09 0.64 -6.28
C CYS A 98 -14.34 -0.16 -5.22
N ASP A 99 -13.17 -0.71 -5.56
CA ASP A 99 -12.34 -1.46 -4.61
C ASP A 99 -11.89 -0.60 -3.42
N ILE A 100 -11.41 0.62 -3.68
CA ILE A 100 -11.00 1.57 -2.63
C ILE A 100 -12.20 1.92 -1.75
N ALA A 101 -13.37 2.19 -2.36
CA ALA A 101 -14.59 2.49 -1.61
C ALA A 101 -15.01 1.30 -0.73
N ALA A 102 -14.93 0.07 -1.23
CA ALA A 102 -15.23 -1.14 -0.47
C ALA A 102 -14.28 -1.29 0.75
N GLY A 103 -12.98 -1.08 0.55
CA GLY A 103 -11.99 -1.08 1.64
C GLY A 103 -12.28 -0.01 2.69
N LEU A 104 -12.60 1.22 2.27
CA LEU A 104 -12.93 2.31 3.19
C LEU A 104 -14.23 2.06 3.95
N ILE A 105 -15.29 1.58 3.30
CA ILE A 105 -16.55 1.21 3.96
C ILE A 105 -16.30 0.18 5.05
N PHE A 106 -15.49 -0.84 4.74
CA PHE A 106 -15.12 -1.87 5.70
C PHE A 106 -14.29 -1.30 6.87
N LEU A 107 -13.30 -0.44 6.63
CA LEU A 107 -12.55 0.21 7.72
C LEU A 107 -13.45 1.09 8.59
N HIS A 108 -14.33 1.87 7.97
CA HIS A 108 -15.24 2.77 8.68
C HIS A 108 -16.28 2.02 9.52
N SER A 109 -16.73 0.83 9.10
CA SER A 109 -17.61 -0.01 9.92
C SER A 109 -16.93 -0.55 11.20
N HIS A 110 -15.59 -0.56 11.22
CA HIS A 110 -14.76 -0.88 12.39
C HIS A 110 -14.25 0.38 13.11
N LEU A 111 -14.80 1.57 12.81
CA LEU A 111 -14.41 2.85 13.40
C LEU A 111 -12.94 3.25 13.15
N ILE A 112 -12.36 2.76 12.05
CA ILE A 112 -10.98 3.06 11.66
C ILE A 112 -10.99 4.01 10.46
N VAL A 113 -10.31 5.14 10.57
CA VAL A 113 -10.06 6.06 9.46
C VAL A 113 -8.63 5.86 8.97
N HIS A 114 -8.41 5.70 7.66
CA HIS A 114 -7.07 5.41 7.12
C HIS A 114 -6.07 6.57 7.32
N LEU A 115 -6.53 7.83 7.18
CA LEU A 115 -5.74 9.08 7.37
C LEU A 115 -4.52 9.31 6.45
N ASP A 116 -4.14 8.36 5.61
CA ASP A 116 -3.03 8.46 4.66
C ASP A 116 -3.38 7.79 3.31
N LEU A 117 -4.65 7.89 2.89
CA LEU A 117 -5.05 7.36 1.59
C LEU A 117 -4.43 8.20 0.47
N LYS A 118 -3.60 7.55 -0.35
CA LYS A 118 -2.93 8.13 -1.51
C LYS A 118 -2.56 7.02 -2.50
N PRO A 119 -2.29 7.32 -3.78
CA PRO A 119 -1.99 6.28 -4.78
C PRO A 119 -0.84 5.34 -4.41
N ALA A 120 0.13 5.80 -3.62
CA ALA A 120 1.26 4.96 -3.19
C ALA A 120 0.90 3.92 -2.11
N ASN A 121 -0.24 4.08 -1.43
CA ASN A 121 -0.74 3.17 -0.40
C ASN A 121 -1.85 2.25 -0.91
N VAL A 122 -2.20 2.32 -2.21
CA VAL A 122 -3.14 1.41 -2.87
C VAL A 122 -2.33 0.44 -3.71
N PHE A 123 -2.29 -0.83 -3.30
CA PHE A 123 -1.59 -1.90 -4.01
C PHE A 123 -2.49 -2.52 -5.06
N ILE A 124 -1.89 -2.99 -6.15
CA ILE A 124 -2.60 -3.66 -7.24
C ILE A 124 -2.12 -5.11 -7.30
N THR A 125 -3.06 -6.02 -7.13
CA THR A 125 -2.84 -7.47 -7.28
C THR A 125 -2.58 -7.87 -8.73
N GLU A 126 -2.04 -9.06 -8.95
CA GLU A 126 -1.89 -9.63 -10.29
C GLU A 126 -3.23 -9.83 -11.01
N GLN A 127 -4.33 -9.94 -10.26
CA GLN A 127 -5.70 -10.05 -10.78
C GLN A 127 -6.35 -8.69 -11.04
N ASN A 128 -5.59 -7.59 -10.97
CA ASN A 128 -6.05 -6.23 -11.20
C ASN A 128 -7.11 -5.72 -10.22
N VAL A 129 -7.04 -6.18 -8.97
CA VAL A 129 -7.88 -5.76 -7.84
C VAL A 129 -7.04 -4.91 -6.87
N CYS A 130 -7.62 -3.83 -6.34
CA CYS A 130 -6.95 -2.96 -5.38
C CYS A 130 -7.09 -3.43 -3.93
N LYS A 131 -6.01 -3.25 -3.16
CA LYS A 131 -5.98 -3.40 -1.70
C LYS A 131 -5.25 -2.25 -1.01
#